data_AF-A0A947KJR3-F1
#
_entry.id   AF-A0A947KJR3-F1
#
_cell.length_a   1.000
_cell.length_b   1.000
_cell.length_c   1.000
_cell.angle_alpha   90.00
_cell.angle_beta   90.00
_cell.angle_gamma   90.00
#
_symmetry.space_group_name_H-M   'P 1'
#
loop_
_entity.id
_entity.type
_entity.pdbx_description
1 polymer ?
#
loop_
_entity_poly.entity_id
_entity_poly.type
_entity_poly.pdbx_seq_one_letter_code
_entity_poly.pdbx_strand_id
1 'polypeptide(L)'
;MSFIWFSFLLSIALLIGIGRKSIWLGLIISSFILGILNLPLSNVVTIFIKTICDPSIFLLALAVGIMPIVGGALSESGLIKDLIQSLNMRSKTFLFIAPAFMGMLTMPGGALLSAPVIANVGSGATKA
;
A
#
# COMPACT_ATOMS: atom_id res chain seq x y z
N MET A 1 -3.84 31.51 8.99
CA MET A 1 -4.08 30.74 7.75
C MET A 1 -2.78 30.39 7.02
N SER A 2 -1.92 31.35 6.67
CA SER A 2 -0.68 31.09 5.91
C SER A 2 0.30 30.12 6.61
N PHE A 3 0.46 30.23 7.94
CA PHE A 3 1.34 29.36 8.72
C PHE A 3 0.94 27.87 8.68
N ILE A 4 -0.36 27.56 8.76
CA ILE A 4 -0.88 26.18 8.75
C ILE A 4 -0.58 25.52 7.41
N TRP A 5 -0.79 26.24 6.30
CA TRP A 5 -0.45 25.77 4.97
C TRP A 5 1.06 25.52 4.82
N PHE A 6 1.90 26.40 5.35
CA PHE A 6 3.35 26.20 5.33
C PHE A 6 3.76 24.94 6.12
N SER A 7 3.26 24.75 7.33
CA SER A 7 3.54 23.55 8.14
C SER A 7 3.05 22.26 7.46
N PHE A 8 1.91 22.33 6.77
CA PHE A 8 1.38 21.21 6.01
C PHE A 8 2.25 20.85 4.80
N LEU A 9 2.63 21.84 3.97
CA LEU A 9 3.54 21.60 2.86
C LEU A 9 4.90 21.07 3.33
N LEU A 10 5.42 21.60 4.43
CA LEU A 10 6.67 21.14 5.03
C LEU A 10 6.58 19.68 5.48
N SER A 11 5.48 19.29 6.14
CA SER A 11 5.23 17.90 6.55
C SER A 11 5.18 16.96 5.35
N ILE A 12 4.48 17.34 4.27
CA ILE A 12 4.44 16.54 3.03
C ILE A 12 5.82 16.43 2.39
N ALA A 13 6.57 17.53 2.31
CA ALA A 13 7.91 17.52 1.74
C ALA A 13 8.84 16.58 2.53
N LEU A 14 8.74 16.58 3.86
CA LEU A 14 9.49 15.67 4.73
C LEU A 14 9.04 14.21 4.58
N LEU A 15 7.73 13.97 4.49
CA LEU A 15 7.18 12.63 4.22
C LEU A 15 7.76 12.07 2.93
N ILE A 16 7.74 12.84 1.84
CA ILE A 16 8.27 12.41 0.55
C ILE A 16 9.79 12.23 0.62
N GLY A 17 10.50 13.19 1.23
CA GLY A 17 11.95 13.17 1.33
C GLY A 17 12.48 11.95 2.09
N ILE A 18 11.94 11.69 3.28
CA ILE A 18 12.34 10.60 4.17
C ILE A 18 11.70 9.27 3.73
N GLY A 19 10.47 9.32 3.23
CA GLY A 19 9.71 8.16 2.77
C GLY A 19 10.38 7.41 1.63
N ARG A 20 11.24 8.08 0.83
CA ARG A 20 12.11 7.43 -0.16
C ARG A 20 13.06 6.40 0.44
N LYS A 21 13.50 6.57 1.69
CA LYS A 21 14.38 5.63 2.40
C LYS A 21 13.59 4.63 3.23
N SER A 22 12.55 5.12 3.92
CA SER A 22 11.73 4.29 4.80
C SER A 22 10.39 4.97 5.06
N ILE A 23 9.33 4.37 4.54
CA ILE A 23 7.96 4.91 4.62
C ILE A 23 7.53 5.10 6.08
N TRP A 24 7.82 4.13 6.94
CA TRP A 24 7.47 4.16 8.36
C TRP A 24 8.09 5.36 9.11
N LEU A 25 9.40 5.60 8.93
CA LEU A 25 10.05 6.77 9.54
C LEU A 25 9.53 8.08 8.93
N GLY A 26 9.26 8.08 7.63
CA GLY A 26 8.66 9.24 6.95
C GLY A 26 7.33 9.64 7.58
N LEU A 27 6.43 8.68 7.81
CA LEU A 27 5.14 8.90 8.44
C LEU A 27 5.26 9.38 9.89
N ILE A 28 6.14 8.76 10.69
CA ILE A 28 6.34 9.17 12.09
C ILE A 28 6.86 10.61 12.16
N ILE A 29 7.96 10.92 11.46
CA ILE A 29 8.62 12.22 11.55
C ILE A 29 7.73 13.34 11.00
N SER A 30 7.09 13.11 9.85
CA SER A 30 6.19 14.10 9.23
C SER A 30 4.91 14.32 10.05
N SER A 31 4.36 13.29 10.68
CA SER A 31 3.20 13.44 11.56
C SER A 31 3.55 14.19 12.84
N PHE A 32 4.70 13.89 13.45
CA PHE A 32 5.20 14.62 14.62
C PHE A 32 5.48 16.09 14.30
N ILE A 33 6.14 16.40 13.18
CA ILE A 33 6.41 17.79 12.80
C ILE A 33 5.11 18.56 12.56
N LEU A 34 4.10 17.92 11.96
CA LEU A 34 2.81 18.55 11.71
C LEU A 34 2.06 18.80 13.02
N GLY A 35 2.07 17.83 13.94
CA GLY A 35 1.45 17.93 15.25
C GLY A 35 2.08 19.02 16.10
N ILE A 36 3.41 19.07 16.21
CA ILE A 36 4.11 20.04 17.06
C ILE A 36 3.97 21.49 16.57
N LEU A 37 3.81 21.69 15.26
CA LEU A 37 3.63 23.01 14.66
C LEU A 37 2.19 23.53 14.76
N ASN A 38 1.19 22.66 14.87
CA ASN A 38 -0.23 23.04 14.85
C ASN A 38 -0.97 22.85 16.18
N LEU A 39 -0.45 22.05 17.10
CA LEU A 39 -1.11 21.68 18.36
C LEU A 39 -0.19 21.98 19.55
N PRO A 40 -0.75 22.25 20.74
CA PRO A 40 0.04 22.34 21.97
C PRO A 40 0.64 20.95 22.29
N LEU A 41 1.83 20.96 22.89
CA LEU A 41 2.64 19.76 23.12
C LEU A 41 1.90 18.71 23.98
N SER A 42 1.08 19.15 24.93
CA SER A 42 0.22 18.29 25.76
C SER A 42 -0.76 17.45 24.93
N ASN A 43 -1.34 18.04 23.88
CA ASN A 43 -2.32 17.37 23.03
C ASN A 43 -1.63 16.34 22.14
N VAL A 44 -0.44 16.67 21.62
CA VAL A 44 0.36 15.73 20.80
C VAL A 44 0.69 14.47 21.59
N VAL A 45 1.15 14.61 22.84
CA VAL A 45 1.46 13.47 23.71
C VAL A 45 0.20 12.66 24.02
N THR A 46 -0.91 13.31 24.32
CA THR A 46 -2.19 12.63 24.60
C THR A 46 -2.67 11.81 23.39
N ILE A 47 -2.61 12.39 22.19
CA ILE A 47 -2.98 11.71 20.94
C ILE A 47 -2.03 10.54 20.68
N PHE A 48 -0.73 10.71 20.91
CA PHE A 48 0.26 9.66 20.71
C PHE A 48 -0.01 8.45 21.62
N ILE A 49 -0.22 8.69 22.91
CA ILE A 49 -0.54 7.64 23.89
C ILE A 49 -1.87 6.95 23.51
N LYS A 50 -2.89 7.74 23.15
CA LYS A 50 -4.18 7.19 22.74
C LYS A 50 -4.04 6.30 21.50
N THR A 51 -3.25 6.72 20.52
CA THR A 51 -2.98 5.96 19.29
C THR A 51 -2.26 4.64 19.58
N ILE A 52 -1.27 4.64 20.47
CA ILE A 52 -0.52 3.42 20.81
C ILE A 52 -1.32 2.47 21.71
N CYS A 53 -2.23 2.99 22.52
CA CYS A 53 -3.06 2.16 23.40
C CYS A 53 -4.41 1.75 22.78
N ASP A 54 -4.77 2.23 21.59
CA ASP A 54 -6.05 1.91 20.96
C ASP A 54 -6.04 0.46 20.43
N PRO A 55 -6.88 -0.43 20.99
CA PRO A 55 -6.96 -1.81 20.53
C PRO A 55 -7.35 -1.90 19.05
N SER A 56 -8.17 -0.98 18.55
CA SER A 56 -8.67 -0.97 17.17
C SER A 56 -7.52 -0.83 16.16
N ILE A 57 -6.48 -0.08 16.51
CA ILE A 57 -5.30 0.12 15.67
C ILE A 57 -4.49 -1.17 15.58
N PHE A 58 -4.36 -1.91 16.69
CA PHE A 58 -3.72 -3.23 16.66
C PHE A 58 -4.52 -4.26 15.87
N LEU A 59 -5.85 -4.29 16.04
CA LEU A 59 -6.72 -5.15 15.23
C LEU A 59 -6.59 -4.83 13.74
N LEU A 60 -6.54 -3.54 13.37
CA LEU A 60 -6.31 -3.13 11.99
C LEU A 60 -4.93 -3.56 11.48
N ALA A 61 -3.88 -3.34 12.27
CA ALA A 61 -2.53 -3.76 11.92
C ALA A 61 -2.43 -5.29 11.72
N LEU A 62 -3.10 -6.06 12.59
CA LEU A 62 -3.19 -7.52 12.47
C LEU A 62 -3.95 -7.93 11.21
N ALA A 63 -5.12 -7.33 10.96
CA ALA A 63 -5.91 -7.62 9.77
C ALA A 63 -5.10 -7.35 8.49
N VAL A 64 -4.45 -6.18 8.39
CA VAL A 64 -3.58 -5.82 7.26
C VAL A 64 -2.37 -6.74 7.17
N GLY A 65 -1.79 -7.17 8.29
CA GLY A 65 -0.67 -8.11 8.33
C GLY A 65 -1.02 -9.52 7.87
N ILE A 66 -2.27 -9.96 8.06
CA ILE A 66 -2.77 -11.26 7.58
C ILE A 66 -3.02 -11.24 6.06
N MET A 67 -3.35 -10.09 5.47
CA MET A 67 -3.67 -9.99 4.03
C MET A 67 -2.54 -10.58 3.12
N PRO A 68 -1.25 -10.24 3.30
CA PRO A 68 -0.17 -10.87 2.54
C PRO A 68 -0.05 -12.38 2.73
N ILE A 69 -0.33 -12.90 3.93
CA ILE A 69 -0.26 -14.34 4.22
C ILE A 69 -1.32 -15.08 3.40
N VAL A 70 -2.55 -14.55 3.38
CA VAL A 70 -3.64 -15.10 2.57
C VAL A 70 -3.30 -15.00 1.08
N GLY A 71 -2.77 -13.86 0.62
CA GLY A 71 -2.35 -13.68 -0.77
C GLY A 71 -1.22 -14.63 -1.19
N GLY A 72 -0.26 -14.88 -0.29
CA GLY A 72 0.82 -15.84 -0.49
C GLY A 72 0.31 -17.28 -0.59
N ALA A 73 -0.54 -17.70 0.35
CA ALA A 73 -1.16 -19.03 0.33
C ALA A 73 -1.98 -19.28 -0.94
N LEU A 74 -2.74 -18.28 -1.40
CA LEU A 74 -3.53 -18.36 -2.64
C LEU A 74 -2.66 -18.43 -3.90
N SER A 75 -1.46 -17.83 -3.85
CA SER A 75 -0.48 -17.87 -4.94
C SER A 75 0.22 -19.23 -5.01
N GLU A 76 0.56 -19.80 -3.85
CA GLU A 76 1.27 -21.08 -3.73
C GLU A 76 0.36 -22.27 -4.06
N SER A 77 -0.92 -22.21 -3.69
CA SER A 77 -1.90 -23.26 -3.97
C SER A 77 -2.31 -23.37 -5.45
N GLY A 78 -1.82 -22.48 -6.31
CA GLY A 78 -2.19 -22.45 -7.73
C GLY A 78 -3.59 -21.90 -8.00
N LEU A 79 -4.38 -21.55 -6.97
CA LEU A 79 -5.75 -21.03 -7.14
C LEU A 79 -5.80 -19.77 -7.99
N ILE A 80 -4.81 -18.87 -7.88
CA ILE A 80 -4.72 -17.68 -8.75
C ILE A 80 -4.56 -18.09 -10.22
N LYS A 81 -3.78 -19.13 -10.52
CA LYS A 81 -3.57 -19.61 -11.89
C LYS A 81 -4.83 -20.27 -12.45
N ASP A 82 -5.50 -21.09 -11.66
CA ASP A 82 -6.76 -21.73 -12.04
C ASP A 82 -7.88 -20.70 -12.26
N LEU A 83 -7.92 -19.65 -11.43
CA LEU A 83 -8.85 -18.53 -11.59
C LEU A 83 -8.58 -17.75 -12.89
N ILE A 84 -7.32 -17.53 -13.24
CA ILE A 84 -6.94 -16.91 -14.51
C ILE A 84 -7.28 -17.82 -15.72
N GLN A 85 -7.10 -19.13 -15.58
CA GLN A 85 -7.31 -20.10 -16.67
C GLN A 85 -8.78 -20.42 -16.93
N SER A 86 -9.61 -20.47 -15.87
CA SER A 86 -11.06 -20.68 -15.96
C SER A 86 -11.80 -19.48 -16.56
N LEU A 87 -11.20 -18.30 -16.48
CA LEU A 87 -11.56 -17.12 -17.26
C LEU A 87 -11.08 -17.34 -18.71
N ASN A 88 -11.93 -17.94 -19.54
CA ASN A 88 -11.67 -18.31 -20.94
C ASN A 88 -11.25 -17.07 -21.81
N MET A 89 -9.95 -16.77 -21.94
CA MET A 89 -9.45 -15.43 -22.32
C MET A 89 -8.61 -15.38 -23.61
N ARG A 90 -9.14 -14.73 -24.66
CA ARG A 90 -8.48 -14.55 -25.98
C ARG A 90 -8.19 -13.10 -26.39
N SER A 91 -8.20 -12.10 -25.50
CA SER A 91 -8.16 -10.70 -25.98
C SER A 91 -7.37 -9.75 -25.09
N LYS A 92 -6.68 -8.81 -25.77
CA LYS A 92 -5.93 -7.65 -25.27
C LYS A 92 -6.62 -6.87 -24.15
N THR A 93 -7.93 -7.04 -23.95
CA THR A 93 -8.72 -6.50 -22.85
C THR A 93 -8.28 -7.00 -21.46
N PHE A 94 -7.80 -8.24 -21.33
CA PHE A 94 -7.34 -8.76 -20.03
C PHE A 94 -6.04 -8.10 -19.54
N LEU A 95 -5.15 -7.64 -20.44
CA LEU A 95 -3.95 -6.90 -20.07
C LEU A 95 -4.26 -5.61 -19.28
N PHE A 96 -5.43 -5.01 -19.52
CA PHE A 96 -5.88 -3.81 -18.81
C PHE A 96 -6.66 -4.14 -17.52
N ILE A 97 -7.31 -5.31 -17.46
CA ILE A 97 -8.21 -5.72 -16.37
C ILE A 97 -7.50 -6.57 -15.31
N ALA A 98 -6.46 -7.32 -15.69
CA ALA A 98 -5.70 -8.17 -14.79
C ALA A 98 -5.06 -7.40 -13.63
N PRO A 99 -4.41 -6.22 -13.83
CA PRO A 99 -3.87 -5.44 -12.72
C PRO A 99 -4.95 -4.95 -11.75
N ALA A 100 -6.17 -4.70 -12.24
CA ALA A 100 -7.30 -4.28 -11.40
C ALA A 100 -7.81 -5.43 -10.53
N PHE A 101 -7.98 -6.63 -11.08
CA PHE A 101 -8.30 -7.82 -10.27
C PHE A 101 -7.20 -8.15 -9.26
N MET A 102 -5.94 -8.05 -9.67
CA MET A 102 -4.80 -8.30 -8.78
C MET A 102 -4.69 -7.24 -7.68
N GLY A 103 -4.96 -5.97 -7.99
CA GLY A 103 -5.05 -4.88 -7.02
C GLY A 103 -6.21 -5.03 -6.06
N MET A 104 -7.33 -5.63 -6.48
CA MET A 104 -8.46 -5.98 -5.61
C MET A 104 -8.16 -7.17 -4.70
N LEU A 105 -7.28 -8.10 -5.10
CA LEU A 105 -7.00 -9.34 -4.35
C LEU A 105 -5.97 -9.16 -3.23
N THR A 106 -5.07 -8.18 -3.27
CA THR A 106 -4.20 -7.87 -2.11
C THR A 106 -3.46 -6.54 -2.30
N MET A 107 -3.57 -5.68 -1.29
CA MET A 107 -3.00 -4.32 -1.29
C MET A 107 -1.46 -4.24 -1.49
N PRO A 108 -0.65 -5.28 -1.17
CA PRO A 108 0.76 -5.35 -1.61
C PRO A 108 1.03 -6.35 -2.76
N GLY A 109 0.09 -7.23 -3.10
CA GLY A 109 0.25 -8.30 -4.09
C GLY A 109 0.05 -7.85 -5.54
N GLY A 110 -0.70 -6.76 -5.76
CA GLY A 110 -1.00 -6.25 -7.08
C GLY A 110 0.22 -5.86 -7.93
N ALA A 111 1.32 -5.41 -7.33
CA ALA A 111 2.55 -5.05 -8.05
C ALA A 111 3.53 -6.24 -8.23
N LEU A 112 3.63 -7.11 -7.22
CA LEU A 112 4.55 -8.27 -7.24
C LEU A 112 4.04 -9.38 -8.16
N LEU A 113 2.73 -9.61 -8.20
CA LEU A 113 2.14 -10.66 -9.01
C LEU A 113 1.80 -10.19 -10.45
N SER A 114 1.60 -8.88 -10.68
CA SER A 114 1.29 -8.38 -12.03
C SER A 114 2.53 -8.31 -12.92
N ALA A 115 3.70 -7.99 -12.34
CA ALA A 115 4.97 -7.95 -13.06
C ALA A 115 5.29 -9.24 -13.86
N PRO A 116 5.19 -10.47 -13.29
CA PRO A 116 5.42 -11.69 -14.06
C PRO A 116 4.29 -12.00 -15.06
N VAL A 117 3.03 -11.66 -14.77
CA VAL A 117 1.92 -11.85 -15.72
C VAL A 117 2.12 -11.00 -16.96
N ILE A 118 2.54 -9.74 -16.78
CA ILE A 118 2.83 -8.82 -17.89
C ILE A 118 4.10 -9.25 -18.63
N ALA A 119 5.13 -9.74 -17.93
CA ALA A 119 6.36 -10.23 -18.56
C ALA A 119 6.13 -11.48 -19.43
N ASN A 120 5.34 -12.46 -18.94
CA ASN A 120 5.02 -13.68 -19.68
C ASN A 120 4.11 -13.42 -20.89
N VAL A 121 3.19 -12.46 -20.80
CA VAL A 121 2.33 -12.06 -21.93
C VAL A 121 3.10 -11.19 -22.93
N GLY A 122 3.99 -10.31 -22.44
CA GLY A 122 4.83 -9.44 -23.27
C GLY A 122 5.88 -10.21 -24.09
N SER A 123 6.48 -11.27 -23.55
CA SER A 123 7.43 -12.12 -24.30
C SER A 123 6.78 -12.88 -25.47
N GLY A 124 5.46 -13.10 -25.42
CA GLY A 124 4.69 -13.67 -26.53
C GLY A 124 4.43 -12.69 -27.67
N ALA A 125 4.56 -11.38 -27.44
CA ALA A 125 4.29 -10.34 -28.43
C ALA A 125 5.52 -9.96 -29.28
N THR A 126 6.74 -10.36 -28.88
CA THR A 126 7.98 -10.08 -29.63
C THR A 126 8.29 -11.13 -30.71
N LYS A 127 7.50 -12.21 -30.82
CA LYS A 127 7.63 -13.22 -31.88
C LYS A 127 6.42 -13.26 -32.84
N ALA A 128 5.79 -12.10 -33.06
CA ALA A 128 4.80 -11.91 -34.13
C ALA A 128 5.26 -10.79 -35.06
#